data_AF-A0A537C538-F1
#
_entry.id   AF-A0A537C538-F1
#
_cell.length_a   1.000
_cell.length_b   1.000
_cell.length_c   1.000
_cell.angle_alpha   90.00
_cell.angle_beta   90.00
_cell.angle_gamma   90.00
#
_symmetry.space_group_name_H-M   'P 1'
#
loop_
_entity.id
_entity.type
_entity.pdbx_description
1 polymer ?
#
loop_
_entity_poly.entity_id
_entity_poly.type
_entity_poly.pdbx_seq_one_letter_code
_entity_poly.pdbx_strand_id
1 'polypeptide(L)'
;MNFLLSVSRLIDALNERVGRTIYWLILVAVLVSAGNAVVRYAFNRSSNAWLEIQWYLFSAVFLFCAGYTLLHNQHVRIDVITGRLSK
;
A
#
# COMPACT_ATOMS: atom_id res chain seq x y z
N MET A 1 28.61 0.92 17.99
CA MET A 1 27.14 1.11 17.95
C MET A 1 26.68 2.19 16.96
N ASN A 2 27.36 3.33 16.85
CA ASN A 2 26.88 4.49 16.06
C ASN A 2 26.68 4.22 14.56
N PHE A 3 27.50 3.34 13.97
CA PHE A 3 27.35 2.96 12.56
C PHE A 3 26.00 2.28 12.28
N LEU A 4 25.63 1.29 13.10
CA LEU A 4 24.36 0.54 12.96
C LEU A 4 23.14 1.46 13.14
N LEU A 5 23.22 2.40 14.08
CA LEU A 5 22.16 3.39 14.30
C LEU A 5 22.03 4.37 13.13
N SER A 6 23.14 4.77 12.52
CA SER A 6 23.13 5.61 11.32
C SER A 6 22.47 4.90 10.13
N VAL A 7 22.81 3.62 9.94
CA VAL A 7 22.19 2.76 8.91
C VAL A 7 20.68 2.62 9.14
N SER A 8 20.24 2.39 10.38
CA SER A 8 18.81 2.34 10.73
C SER A 8 18.09 3.63 10.32
N ARG A 9 18.62 4.80 10.70
CA ARG A 9 18.01 6.09 10.37
C ARG A 9 17.93 6.34 8.86
N LEU A 10 18.90 5.84 8.10
CA LEU A 10 18.87 5.90 6.64
C LEU A 10 17.73 5.05 6.08
N ILE A 11 17.57 3.82 6.58
CA ILE A 11 16.47 2.92 6.16
C ILE A 11 15.12 3.55 6.51
N ASP A 12 14.98 4.14 7.69
CA ASP A 12 13.75 4.81 8.11
C ASP A 12 13.43 6.00 7.19
N ALA A 13 14.42 6.84 6.88
CA ALA A 13 14.25 7.97 5.96
C ALA A 13 13.89 7.54 4.53
N LEU A 14 14.45 6.41 4.05
CA LEU A 14 14.10 5.83 2.76
C LEU A 14 12.66 5.32 2.74
N ASN A 15 12.26 4.53 3.75
CA ASN A 15 10.88 4.05 3.90
C ASN A 15 9.88 5.20 3.96
N GLU A 16 10.23 6.25 4.69
CA GLU A 16 9.41 7.46 4.82
C GLU A 16 9.19 8.15 3.46
N ARG A 17 10.25 8.31 2.68
CA ARG A 17 10.16 8.97 1.36
C ARG A 17 9.44 8.10 0.32
N VAL A 18 9.70 6.79 0.32
CA VAL A 18 9.04 5.84 -0.57
C VAL A 18 7.55 5.77 -0.24
N GLY A 19 7.19 5.55 1.03
CA GLY A 19 5.79 5.47 1.46
C GLY A 19 5.01 6.75 1.11
N ARG A 20 5.60 7.93 1.34
CA ARG A 20 4.98 9.21 0.98
C ARG A 20 4.76 9.42 -0.51
N THR A 21 5.57 8.79 -1.35
CA THR A 21 5.43 8.89 -2.81
C THR A 21 4.41 7.88 -3.31
N ILE A 22 4.46 6.66 -2.77
CA ILE A 22 3.67 5.52 -3.22
C ILE A 22 2.20 5.62 -2.79
N TYR A 23 1.87 6.23 -1.64
CA TYR A 23 0.45 6.34 -1.27
C TYR A 23 -0.37 7.12 -2.31
N TRP A 24 0.23 8.00 -3.12
CA TRP A 24 -0.46 8.67 -4.23
C TRP A 24 -0.98 7.70 -5.30
N LEU A 25 -0.37 6.52 -5.44
CA LEU A 25 -0.88 5.47 -6.33
C LEU A 25 -2.26 4.96 -5.88
N ILE A 26 -2.63 5.11 -4.60
CA ILE A 26 -3.99 4.82 -4.13
C ILE A 26 -4.99 5.77 -4.79
N LEU A 27 -4.68 7.06 -4.85
CA LEU A 27 -5.53 8.03 -5.54
C LEU A 27 -5.68 7.67 -7.03
N VAL A 28 -4.57 7.32 -7.69
CA VAL A 28 -4.60 6.86 -9.07
C VAL A 28 -5.46 5.61 -9.22
N ALA A 29 -5.33 4.62 -8.33
CA ALA A 29 -6.15 3.41 -8.34
C ALA A 29 -7.64 3.72 -8.18
N VAL A 30 -8.00 4.66 -7.29
CA VAL A 30 -9.39 5.11 -7.10
C VAL A 30 -9.94 5.76 -8.36
N LEU A 31 -9.16 6.65 -9.00
CA LEU A 31 -9.57 7.31 -10.25
C LEU A 31 -9.75 6.30 -11.40
N VAL A 32 -8.86 5.33 -11.51
CA VAL A 32 -8.97 4.23 -12.49
C VAL A 32 -10.22 3.40 -12.21
N SER A 33 -10.50 3.07 -10.96
CA SER A 33 -11.71 2.31 -10.57
C SER A 33 -12.99 3.07 -10.87
N ALA A 34 -13.04 4.37 -10.55
CA ALA A 34 -14.16 5.23 -10.86
C ALA A 34 -14.34 5.38 -12.39
N GLY A 35 -13.26 5.61 -13.12
CA GLY A 35 -13.26 5.69 -14.59
C GLY A 35 -13.76 4.40 -15.22
N ASN A 36 -13.30 3.24 -14.75
CA ASN A 36 -13.77 1.94 -15.21
C ASN A 36 -15.28 1.76 -14.95
N ALA A 37 -15.78 2.17 -13.79
CA ALA A 37 -17.21 2.13 -13.50
C ALA A 37 -18.01 3.05 -14.45
N VAL A 38 -17.56 4.28 -14.67
CA VAL A 38 -18.22 5.21 -15.60
C VAL A 38 -18.24 4.64 -17.02
N VAL A 39 -17.12 4.13 -17.53
CA VAL A 39 -17.06 3.52 -18.88
C VAL A 39 -17.98 2.31 -18.99
N ARG A 40 -18.03 1.48 -17.95
CA ARG A 40 -18.88 0.29 -17.91
C ARG A 40 -20.37 0.61 -17.87
N TYR A 41 -20.78 1.60 -17.08
CA TYR A 41 -22.20 1.89 -16.89
C TYR A 41 -22.75 2.94 -17.87
N ALA A 42 -21.96 3.93 -18.28
CA ALA A 42 -22.40 4.96 -19.22
C ALA A 42 -22.22 4.55 -20.68
N PHE A 43 -21.17 3.78 -21.00
CA PHE A 43 -20.83 3.43 -22.38
C PHE A 43 -20.95 1.93 -22.69
N ASN A 44 -21.36 1.10 -21.72
CA ASN A 44 -21.49 -0.35 -21.82
C ASN A 44 -20.25 -1.06 -22.40
N ARG A 45 -19.08 -0.46 -22.20
CA ARG A 45 -17.78 -0.95 -22.66
C ARG A 45 -17.01 -1.44 -21.44
N SER A 46 -16.46 -2.65 -21.52
CA SER A 46 -15.62 -3.21 -20.46
C SER A 46 -14.37 -3.82 -21.11
N SER A 47 -13.21 -3.59 -20.51
CA SER A 47 -11.95 -4.22 -20.92
C SER A 47 -11.21 -4.72 -19.69
N ASN A 48 -10.62 -5.92 -19.80
CA ASN A 48 -9.83 -6.52 -18.72
C ASN A 48 -8.61 -5.69 -18.33
N ALA A 49 -8.07 -4.88 -19.26
CA ALA A 49 -6.94 -4.00 -18.99
C ALA A 49 -7.20 -3.04 -17.82
N TRP A 50 -8.45 -2.55 -17.67
CA TRP A 50 -8.84 -1.68 -16.55
C TRP A 50 -8.83 -2.40 -15.20
N LEU A 51 -9.09 -3.72 -15.19
CA LEU A 51 -9.00 -4.52 -13.98
C LEU A 51 -7.54 -4.86 -13.66
N GLU A 52 -6.77 -5.30 -14.66
CA GLU A 52 -5.35 -5.65 -14.48
C GLU A 52 -4.53 -4.49 -13.92
N ILE A 53 -4.72 -3.28 -14.45
CA ILE A 53 -3.99 -2.10 -13.94
C ILE A 53 -4.36 -1.78 -12.49
N GLN A 54 -5.60 -2.03 -12.04
CA GLN A 54 -5.97 -1.87 -10.63
C GLN A 54 -5.23 -2.88 -9.75
N TRP A 55 -5.14 -4.14 -10.18
CA TRP A 55 -4.39 -5.18 -9.47
C TRP A 55 -2.90 -4.84 -9.37
N TYR A 56 -2.30 -4.31 -10.43
CA TYR A 56 -0.90 -3.90 -10.42
C TYR A 56 -0.66 -2.67 -9.54
N LEU A 57 -1.53 -1.66 -9.61
CA LEU A 57 -1.45 -0.49 -8.73
C LEU A 57 -1.58 -0.87 -7.26
N PHE A 58 -2.53 -1.75 -6.93
CA PHE A 58 -2.72 -2.25 -5.58
C PHE A 58 -1.49 -3.04 -5.08
N SER A 59 -0.96 -3.94 -5.91
CA SER A 59 0.24 -4.72 -5.59
C SER A 59 1.45 -3.83 -5.34
N ALA A 60 1.64 -2.79 -6.17
CA ALA A 60 2.71 -1.82 -5.99
C ALA A 60 2.56 -1.08 -4.65
N VAL A 61 1.36 -0.56 -4.34
CA VAL A 61 1.11 0.09 -3.04
C VAL A 61 1.43 -0.85 -1.89
N PHE A 62 0.94 -2.09 -1.93
CA PHE A 62 1.13 -3.03 -0.84
C PHE A 62 2.62 -3.36 -0.60
N LEU A 63 3.36 -3.69 -1.66
CA LEU A 63 4.77 -4.08 -1.56
C LEU A 63 5.66 -2.93 -1.08
N PHE A 64 5.47 -1.73 -1.63
CA PHE A 64 6.32 -0.59 -1.30
C PHE A 64 5.92 0.10 0.02
N CYS A 65 4.64 0.06 0.42
CA CYS A 65 4.20 0.66 1.69
C CYS A 65 4.34 -0.29 2.89
N ALA A 66 4.70 -1.57 2.71
CA ALA A 66 4.87 -2.50 3.83
C ALA A 66 5.93 -2.03 4.84
N GLY A 67 7.08 -1.54 4.38
CA GLY A 67 8.11 -0.97 5.25
C GLY A 67 7.65 0.32 5.94
N TYR A 68 6.91 1.17 5.23
CA TYR A 68 6.35 2.41 5.78
C TYR A 68 5.31 2.15 6.87
N THR A 69 4.39 1.21 6.69
CA THR A 69 3.39 0.86 7.71
C THR A 69 4.01 0.15 8.90
N LEU A 70 5.07 -0.65 8.69
CA LEU A 70 5.84 -1.24 9.78
C LEU A 70 6.55 -0.16 10.61
N LEU A 71 7.21 0.81 9.96
CA LEU A 71 7.87 1.94 10.61
C LEU A 71 6.92 2.74 11.52
N HIS A 72 5.68 2.94 11.07
CA HIS A 72 4.63 3.64 11.84
C HIS A 72 3.84 2.73 12.80
N ASN A 73 4.19 1.45 12.91
CA ASN A 73 3.48 0.45 13.70
C ASN A 73 1.96 0.37 13.38
N GLN A 74 1.61 0.60 12.11
CA GLN A 74 0.23 0.57 11.59
C GLN A 74 -0.10 -0.74 10.87
N HIS A 75 0.79 -1.75 10.94
CA HIS A 75 0.48 -3.08 10.43
C HIS A 75 -0.71 -3.66 11.21
N VAL A 76 -1.73 -4.13 10.50
CA VAL A 76 -2.87 -4.81 11.10
C VAL A 76 -2.38 -6.11 11.72
N ARG A 77 -2.35 -6.17 13.06
CA ARG A 77 -2.03 -7.39 13.79
C ARG A 77 -3.31 -8.19 14.00
N ILE A 78 -3.35 -9.39 13.46
CA ILE A 78 -4.46 -10.33 13.66
C ILE A 78 -4.06 -11.29 14.78
N ASP A 79 -4.21 -10.82 16.02
CA ASP A 79 -3.82 -11.55 17.23
C ASP A 79 -4.94 -12.49 17.72
N VAL A 80 -5.27 -13.55 16.96
CA VAL A 80 -6.35 -14.50 17.34
C VAL A 80 -5.98 -15.37 18.54
N ILE A 81 -4.71 -15.77 18.62
CA ILE A 81 -4.20 -16.65 19.67
C ILE A 81 -3.69 -15.82 20.85
N THR A 82 -2.93 -14.76 20.56
CA THR A 82 -2.38 -13.84 21.57
C THR A 82 -3.48 -13.16 22.40
N GLY A 83 -4.63 -12.86 21.80
CA GLY A 83 -5.79 -12.32 22.53
C GLY A 83 -6.53 -13.33 23.42
N ARG A 84 -6.32 -14.64 23.21
CA ARG A 84 -6.92 -15.72 24.04
C ARG A 84 -6.01 -16.20 25.15
N LEU A 85 -4.70 -15.95 25.06
CA LEU A 85 -3.78 -16.20 26.15
C LEU A 85 -3.83 -15.00 27.10
N SER A 86 -4.43 -15.20 28.28
CA SER A 86 -4.19 -14.30 29.41
C SER A 86 -2.70 -14.35 29.76
N LYS A 87 -2.14 -13.18 30.09
CA LYS A 87 -0.77 -13.05 30.62
C LYS A 87 -0.46 -14.08 31.70
#